data_AF-A0A2E5JAP9-F1
#
_entry.id   AF-A0A2E5JAP9-F1
#
_cell.length_a   1.000
_cell.length_b   1.000
_cell.length_c   1.000
_cell.angle_alpha   90.00
_cell.angle_beta   90.00
_cell.angle_gamma   90.00
#
_symmetry.space_group_name_H-M   'P 1'
#
loop_
_entity.id
_entity.type
_entity.pdbx_description
1 polymer ?
#
loop_
_entity_poly.entity_id
_entity_poly.type
_entity_poly.pdbx_seq_one_letter_code
_entity_poly.pdbx_strand_id
1 'polypeptide(L)'
;MFTALEALAGAGALISMVSNIPQVWKVRHPNSTSDLHVCTVFMHCISAALWSIYGFMLELYILGIESGIVTLLNILILLAIYRDSQTRSSSNNKRVPQIQNF
;
A
#
# COMPACT_ATOMS: atom_id res chain seq x y z
N MET A 1 6.66 23.16 26.08
CA MET A 1 5.55 22.18 26.03
C MET A 1 5.11 21.92 24.58
N PHE A 2 4.97 22.94 23.73
CA PHE A 2 4.67 22.77 22.29
C PHE A 2 5.73 21.95 21.51
N THR A 3 7.02 22.13 21.82
CA THR A 3 8.12 21.48 21.08
C THR A 3 8.19 19.96 21.22
N ALA A 4 7.82 19.40 22.39
CA ALA A 4 7.87 17.97 22.62
C ALA A 4 6.76 17.23 21.85
N LEU A 5 5.56 17.82 21.79
CA LEU A 5 4.43 17.26 21.04
C LEU A 5 4.71 17.25 19.54
N GLU A 6 5.22 18.36 19.00
CA GLU A 6 5.61 18.47 17.59
C GLU A 6 6.73 17.50 17.22
N ALA A 7 7.73 17.35 18.10
CA ALA A 7 8.81 16.38 17.89
C ALA A 7 8.30 14.94 17.88
N LEU A 8 7.39 14.58 18.79
CA LEU A 8 6.78 13.25 18.82
C LEU A 8 5.90 12.99 17.60
N ALA A 9 5.09 13.97 17.18
CA ALA A 9 4.26 13.87 15.99
C ALA A 9 5.12 13.72 14.73
N GLY A 10 6.18 14.52 14.59
CA GLY A 10 7.14 14.42 13.49
C GLY A 10 7.88 13.10 13.47
N ALA A 11 8.40 12.64 14.61
CA ALA A 11 9.10 11.37 14.71
C ALA A 11 8.17 10.18 14.40
N GLY A 12 6.96 10.18 14.94
CA GLY A 12 5.95 9.16 14.68
C GLY A 12 5.57 9.10 13.19
N ALA A 13 5.34 10.26 12.58
CA ALA A 13 5.06 10.36 11.14
C ALA A 13 6.23 9.83 10.29
N LEU A 14 7.47 10.21 10.60
CA LEU A 14 8.64 9.74 9.87
C LEU A 14 8.82 8.22 9.99
N ILE A 15 8.71 7.67 11.19
CA ILE A 15 8.83 6.23 11.42
C ILE A 15 7.71 5.47 10.69
N SER A 16 6.48 5.95 10.80
CA SER A 16 5.31 5.38 10.10
C SER A 16 5.54 5.35 8.59
N MET A 17 5.94 6.48 7.99
CA MET A 17 6.21 6.57 6.56
C MET A 17 7.34 5.61 6.14
N VAL A 18 8.47 5.61 6.86
CA VAL A 18 9.64 4.76 6.54
C VAL A 18 9.31 3.28 6.70
N SER A 19 8.41 2.90 7.61
CA SER A 19 8.00 1.51 7.82
C SER A 19 7.30 0.89 6.60
N ASN A 20 6.79 1.70 5.68
CA ASN A 20 6.16 1.23 4.45
C ASN A 20 7.18 0.89 3.34
N ILE A 21 8.43 1.37 3.45
CA ILE A 21 9.48 1.20 2.43
C ILE A 21 9.86 -0.28 2.20
N PRO A 22 10.09 -1.11 3.24
CA PRO A 22 10.43 -2.53 3.04
C PRO A 22 9.34 -3.30 2.29
N GLN A 23 8.06 -2.99 2.56
CA GLN A 23 6.94 -3.62 1.90
C GLN A 23 6.90 -3.26 0.41
N VAL A 24 7.08 -1.97 0.08
CA VAL A 24 7.14 -1.49 -1.30
C VAL A 24 8.35 -2.09 -2.03
N TRP A 25 9.49 -2.20 -1.37
CA TRP A 25 10.68 -2.87 -1.94
C TRP A 25 10.38 -4.33 -2.27
N LYS A 26 9.77 -5.08 -1.33
CA LYS A 26 9.43 -6.49 -1.53
C LYS A 26 8.59 -6.68 -2.79
N VAL A 27 7.49 -5.93 -2.91
CA VAL A 27 6.50 -6.10 -4.00
C VAL A 27 7.00 -5.68 -5.38
N ARG A 28 8.12 -4.95 -5.48
CA ARG A 28 8.74 -4.66 -6.78
C ARG A 28 9.14 -5.93 -7.54
N HIS A 29 9.57 -6.97 -6.82
CA HIS A 29 9.91 -8.25 -7.43
C HIS A 29 8.63 -8.97 -7.90
N PRO A 30 8.56 -9.48 -9.14
CA PRO A 30 7.40 -10.20 -9.63
C PRO A 30 7.15 -11.49 -8.84
N ASN A 31 5.88 -11.87 -8.69
CA ASN A 31 5.41 -13.02 -7.93
C ASN A 31 5.75 -13.00 -6.42
N SER A 32 5.98 -11.82 -5.85
CA SER A 32 6.32 -11.64 -4.44
C SER A 32 5.12 -11.30 -3.55
N THR A 33 3.93 -11.10 -4.14
CA THR A 33 2.72 -10.71 -3.39
C THR A 33 1.87 -11.90 -2.94
N SER A 34 2.42 -13.10 -2.90
CA SER A 34 1.68 -14.33 -2.59
C SER A 34 1.07 -14.37 -1.20
N ASP A 35 1.74 -13.71 -0.25
CA ASP A 35 1.40 -13.65 1.17
C ASP A 35 0.59 -12.40 1.54
N LEU A 36 0.35 -11.49 0.58
CA LEU A 36 -0.39 -10.26 0.82
C LEU A 36 -1.89 -10.45 0.61
N HIS A 37 -2.67 -10.11 1.63
CA HIS A 37 -4.12 -10.09 1.53
C HIS A 37 -4.59 -8.75 0.94
N VAL A 38 -5.15 -8.78 -0.28
CA VAL A 38 -5.52 -7.57 -1.03
C VAL A 38 -6.51 -6.68 -0.27
N CYS A 39 -7.45 -7.28 0.47
CA CYS A 39 -8.46 -6.54 1.23
C CYS A 39 -7.80 -5.71 2.35
N THR A 40 -6.76 -6.25 2.99
CA THR A 40 -6.03 -5.54 4.06
C THR A 40 -5.32 -4.31 3.52
N VAL A 41 -4.61 -4.47 2.39
CA VAL A 41 -3.92 -3.36 1.72
C VAL A 41 -4.93 -2.31 1.23
N PHE A 42 -6.08 -2.75 0.69
CA PHE A 42 -7.13 -1.86 0.22
C PHE A 42 -7.77 -1.06 1.36
N MET A 43 -8.14 -1.70 2.47
CA MET A 43 -8.65 -1.01 3.66
C MET A 43 -7.62 -0.02 4.22
N HIS A 44 -6.35 -0.41 4.26
CA HIS A 44 -5.29 0.47 4.73
C HIS A 44 -5.08 1.68 3.80
N CYS A 45 -5.17 1.48 2.48
CA CYS A 45 -5.14 2.56 1.49
C CYS A 45 -6.26 3.58 1.70
N ILE A 46 -7.50 3.11 1.90
CA ILE A 46 -8.65 3.97 2.17
C ILE A 46 -8.45 4.71 3.49
N SER A 47 -8.04 3.99 4.54
CA SER A 47 -7.80 4.58 5.86
C SER A 47 -6.76 5.70 5.79
N ALA A 48 -5.61 5.48 5.14
CA ALA A 48 -4.57 6.49 4.96
C ALA A 48 -5.08 7.70 4.15
N ALA A 49 -5.90 7.48 3.13
CA ALA A 49 -6.47 8.57 2.33
C ALA A 49 -7.42 9.45 3.17
N LEU A 50 -8.27 8.82 3.99
CA LEU A 50 -9.16 9.52 4.92
C LEU A 50 -8.37 10.30 5.98
N TRP A 51 -7.30 9.72 6.52
CA TRP A 51 -6.41 10.40 7.46
C TRP A 51 -5.70 11.60 6.84
N SER A 52 -5.35 11.52 5.56
CA SER A 52 -4.74 12.63 4.83
C SER A 52 -5.70 13.81 4.70
N ILE A 53 -6.93 13.54 4.24
CA ILE A 53 -8.00 14.54 4.16
C ILE A 53 -8.25 15.15 5.54
N TYR A 54 -8.38 14.32 6.57
CA TYR A 54 -8.60 14.78 7.95
C TYR A 54 -7.46 15.67 8.46
N GLY A 55 -6.21 15.28 8.20
CA GLY A 55 -5.02 16.05 8.58
C GLY A 55 -5.01 17.45 7.95
N PHE A 56 -5.34 17.56 6.66
CA PHE A 56 -5.46 18.86 6.00
C PHE A 56 -6.63 19.70 6.52
N MET A 57 -7.78 19.08 6.82
CA MET A 57 -8.94 19.78 7.38
C MET A 57 -8.68 20.40 8.76
N LEU A 58 -7.77 19.81 9.55
CA LEU A 58 -7.39 20.30 10.87
C LEU A 58 -6.07 21.09 10.88
N GLU A 59 -5.53 21.43 9.71
CA GLU A 59 -4.21 22.10 9.58
C GLU A 59 -3.04 21.32 10.22
N LEU A 60 -3.22 20.00 10.41
CA LEU A 60 -2.20 19.06 10.89
C LEU A 60 -1.35 18.58 9.71
N TYR A 61 -0.58 19.50 9.12
CA TYR A 61 0.13 19.23 7.86
C TYR A 61 1.08 18.03 7.90
N ILE A 62 1.76 17.78 9.03
CA ILE A 62 2.64 16.62 9.20
C ILE A 62 1.85 15.32 8.99
N LEU A 63 0.68 15.20 9.64
CA LEU A 63 -0.20 14.04 9.52
C LEU A 63 -0.78 13.94 8.10
N GLY A 64 -1.23 15.07 7.54
CA GLY A 64 -1.83 15.11 6.21
C GLY A 64 -0.86 14.64 5.11
N ILE A 65 0.39 15.13 5.15
CA ILE A 65 1.43 14.79 4.18
C ILE A 65 1.87 13.33 4.35
N GLU A 66 2.15 12.90 5.58
CA GLU A 66 2.61 11.54 5.87
C GLU A 66 1.60 10.49 5.38
N SER A 67 0.35 10.62 5.80
CA SER A 67 -0.71 9.69 5.42
C SER A 67 -0.98 9.73 3.91
N GLY A 68 -0.84 10.89 3.26
CA GLY A 68 -0.92 11.00 1.81
C GLY A 68 0.19 10.21 1.09
N ILE A 69 1.43 10.27 1.59
CA ILE A 69 2.53 9.45 1.08
C ILE A 69 2.23 7.96 1.31
N VAL A 70 1.74 7.58 2.50
CA VAL A 70 1.35 6.19 2.81
C VAL A 70 0.25 5.69 1.87
N THR A 71 -0.72 6.52 1.50
CA THR A 71 -1.73 6.19 0.47
C THR A 71 -1.06 5.87 -0.86
N LEU A 72 -0.15 6.71 -1.34
CA LEU A 72 0.57 6.48 -2.61
C LEU A 72 1.36 5.16 -2.58
N LEU A 73 2.05 4.87 -1.46
CA LEU A 73 2.79 3.61 -1.30
C LEU A 73 1.85 2.39 -1.31
N ASN A 74 0.68 2.47 -0.66
CA ASN A 74 -0.31 1.40 -0.68
C ASN A 74 -0.93 1.20 -2.07
N ILE A 75 -1.14 2.26 -2.85
CA ILE A 75 -1.56 2.15 -4.26
C ILE A 75 -0.51 1.37 -5.06
N LEU A 76 0.79 1.65 -4.88
CA LEU A 76 1.86 0.90 -5.55
C LEU A 76 1.83 -0.60 -5.17
N ILE A 77 1.54 -0.92 -3.91
CA ILE A 77 1.39 -2.31 -3.46
C ILE A 77 0.17 -2.98 -4.12
N LEU A 78 -0.97 -2.29 -4.19
CA LEU A 78 -2.16 -2.80 -4.88
C LEU A 78 -1.91 -3.06 -6.38
N LEU A 79 -1.19 -2.15 -7.05
CA LEU A 79 -0.80 -2.33 -8.45
C LEU A 79 0.14 -3.53 -8.62
N ALA A 80 1.07 -3.75 -7.68
CA ALA A 80 1.94 -4.93 -7.69
C ALA A 80 1.14 -6.24 -7.49
N ILE A 81 0.15 -6.25 -6.59
CA ILE A 81 -0.76 -7.39 -6.41
C ILE A 81 -1.54 -7.66 -7.70
N TYR A 82 -2.04 -6.61 -8.37
CA TYR A 82 -2.73 -6.75 -9.63
C TYR A 82 -1.82 -7.29 -10.75
N ARG A 83 -0.57 -6.81 -10.86
CA ARG A 83 0.41 -7.34 -11.81
C ARG A 83 0.66 -8.84 -11.59
N ASP A 84 0.86 -9.24 -10.35
CA ASP A 84 1.17 -10.63 -9.99
C ASP A 84 -0.04 -11.55 -10.19
N SER A 85 -1.27 -11.06 -9.96
CA SER A 85 -2.51 -11.82 -10.20
C SER A 85 -2.72 -12.11 -11.70
N GLN A 86 -2.43 -11.14 -12.58
CA GLN A 86 -2.51 -11.30 -14.03
C GLN A 86 -1.49 -12.33 -14.54
N THR A 87 -0.27 -12.31 -13.99
CA THR A 87 0.79 -13.27 -14.30
C THR A 87 0.38 -14.70 -13.92
N ARG A 88 -0.23 -14.86 -12.74
CA ARG A 88 -0.76 -16.15 -12.28
C ARG A 88 -1.92 -16.66 -13.14
N SER A 89 -2.87 -15.80 -13.48
CA SER A 89 -4.01 -16.15 -14.33
C SER A 89 -3.56 -16.64 -15.71
N SER A 90 -2.60 -15.94 -16.32
CA SER A 90 -2.01 -16.33 -17.61
C SER A 90 -1.28 -17.67 -17.56
N SER A 91 -0.58 -17.98 -16.46
CA SER A 91 0.07 -19.29 -16.24
C SER A 91 -0.96 -20.41 -16.06
N ASN A 92 -2.07 -20.14 -15.36
CA ASN A 92 -3.11 -21.13 -15.11
C ASN A 92 -3.85 -21.50 -16.40
N ASN A 93 -4.19 -20.51 -17.24
CA ASN A 93 -4.84 -20.74 -18.53
C ASN A 93 -4.04 -21.65 -19.47
N LYS A 94 -2.70 -21.61 -19.43
CA LYS A 94 -1.83 -22.49 -20.21
C LYS A 94 -1.77 -23.93 -19.69
N ARG A 95 -2.11 -24.17 -18.42
CA ARG A 95 -2.05 -25.48 -17.77
C ARG A 95 -3.35 -26.28 -17.88
N VAL A 96 -4.47 -25.62 -18.15
CA VAL A 96 -5.73 -26.31 -18.43
C VAL A 96 -5.68 -26.81 -19.87
N PRO A 97 -5.66 -28.14 -20.13
CA PRO A 97 -5.74 -28.66 -21.49
C PRO A 97 -7.06 -28.18 -22.08
N GLN A 98 -6.98 -27.53 -23.25
CA GLN A 98 -8.16 -27.13 -24.01
C GLN A 98 -8.85 -28.42 -24.45
N ILE A 99 -9.87 -28.85 -23.72
CA ILE A 99 -10.73 -29.95 -24.14
C ILE A 99 -11.47 -29.43 -25.37
N GLN A 100 -10.91 -29.69 -26.54
CA GLN A 100 -11.57 -29.44 -27.81
C GLN A 100 -12.76 -30.41 -27.86
N ASN A 101 -13.95 -29.88 -27.56
CA ASN A 101 -15.19 -30.58 -27.88
C ASN A 101 -15.30 -30.61 -29.41
N PHE A 102 -14.97 -31.76 -29.99
CA PHE A 102 -15.28 -32.12 -31.37
C PHE A 102 -16.72 -32.61 -31.46
#